data_AF-T0RU84-F1
#
_entry.id   AF-T0RU84-F1
#
_cell.length_a   1.000
_cell.length_b   1.000
_cell.length_c   1.000
_cell.angle_alpha   90.00
_cell.angle_beta   90.00
_cell.angle_gamma   90.00
#
_symmetry.space_group_name_H-M   'P 1'
#
loop_
_entity.id
_entity.type
_entity.pdbx_description
1 polymer ?
#
loop_
_entity_poly.entity_id
_entity_poly.type
_entity_poly.pdbx_seq_one_letter_code
_entity_poly.pdbx_strand_id
1 'polypeptide(L)'
;MKNLKLLPFFIYILLSFSTLAKSVNFKLLNIIDRTGEINIERNAHKDHTRANTENIVNLIKIGKDFKQISKQYSLQIVNKLNNGEVLTGAEIATLDLFMKTLLIVTDKNMELGKLYYLSLEEKMYYPNNTQRTKENMIWLTGYLNVFDLFTSAYDHYFSEGKVRRILKDIYRVRAKEVPSLKKLKASVKLINDKKFKEFLKSKTLEVYANRVPMLQEMDVTLTRQIAQFEMLPISTEIQKRSYPRMKLWSFWDSIVRVFNNFTNFVSGVFGNIVGSVRWRHGYLYDHYWAHNYLMETLKPLDIIAEKTPFALTDLFIPGHFGHIAVYLGTEEQLREIGMWSHPKIIPLQSEIRKGNTILESIRPGSRMVSLREFMEIDEITIVRQPNLPKESLTSMKKYS
;
A
#
# COMPACT_ATOMS: atom_id res chain seq x y z
N MET A 1 42.59 -12.77 17.88
CA MET A 1 41.25 -12.70 18.52
C MET A 1 40.51 -11.39 18.17
N LYS A 2 40.20 -11.10 16.89
CA LYS A 2 39.51 -9.84 16.50
C LYS A 2 38.24 -9.98 15.64
N ASN A 3 37.79 -11.21 15.33
CA ASN A 3 36.64 -11.41 14.43
C ASN A 3 35.32 -11.83 15.09
N LEU A 4 35.21 -11.78 16.43
CA LEU A 4 34.01 -12.27 17.15
C LEU A 4 32.97 -11.19 17.49
N LYS A 5 33.21 -9.90 17.20
CA LYS A 5 32.32 -8.79 17.61
C LYS A 5 31.22 -8.41 16.61
N LEU A 6 31.28 -8.93 15.37
CA LEU A 6 30.25 -8.66 14.35
C LEU A 6 29.11 -9.69 14.37
N LEU A 7 29.35 -10.90 14.86
CA LEU A 7 28.36 -11.98 14.90
C LEU A 7 27.10 -11.61 15.72
N PRO A 8 27.21 -10.98 16.93
CA PRO A 8 26.02 -10.59 17.69
C PRO A 8 25.19 -9.52 16.99
N PHE A 9 25.83 -8.61 16.26
CA PHE A 9 25.17 -7.52 15.53
C PHE A 9 24.44 -8.05 14.30
N PHE A 10 25.06 -8.94 13.53
CA PHE A 10 24.40 -9.64 12.42
C PHE A 10 23.25 -10.53 12.90
N ILE A 11 23.40 -11.21 14.04
CA ILE A 11 22.32 -11.99 14.65
C ILE A 11 21.19 -11.07 15.12
N TYR A 12 21.50 -9.90 15.71
CA TYR A 12 20.48 -8.93 16.14
C TYR A 12 19.74 -8.29 14.95
N ILE A 13 20.44 -8.02 13.85
CA ILE A 13 19.85 -7.57 12.58
C ILE A 13 19.00 -8.67 11.96
N LEU A 14 19.49 -9.92 11.88
CA LEU A 14 18.71 -11.04 11.36
C LEU A 14 17.49 -11.34 12.23
N LEU A 15 17.61 -11.22 13.57
CA LEU A 15 16.50 -11.37 14.50
C LEU A 15 15.51 -10.20 14.39
N SER A 16 15.98 -8.95 14.24
CA SER A 16 15.11 -7.78 14.05
C SER A 16 14.40 -7.83 12.70
N PHE A 17 15.08 -8.21 11.62
CA PHE A 17 14.46 -8.47 10.32
C PHE A 17 13.48 -9.65 10.37
N SER A 18 13.82 -10.73 11.07
CA SER A 18 12.91 -11.89 11.20
C SER A 18 11.67 -11.55 12.03
N THR A 19 11.78 -10.67 13.03
CA THR A 19 10.65 -10.21 13.85
C THR A 19 9.82 -9.16 13.11
N LEU A 20 10.45 -8.26 12.34
CA LEU A 20 9.78 -7.28 11.48
C LEU A 20 9.02 -7.97 10.33
N ALA A 21 9.65 -8.94 9.66
CA ALA A 21 9.04 -9.76 8.60
C ALA A 21 7.91 -10.66 9.14
N LYS A 22 7.94 -11.02 10.43
CA LYS A 22 6.86 -11.75 11.09
C LYS A 22 5.70 -10.85 11.53
N SER A 23 5.88 -9.53 11.57
CA SER A 23 4.82 -8.60 11.96
C SER A 23 3.64 -8.66 11.00
N VAL A 24 2.43 -8.56 11.55
CA VAL A 24 1.19 -8.56 10.76
C VAL A 24 1.19 -7.44 9.73
N ASN A 25 1.70 -6.26 10.12
CA ASN A 25 1.78 -5.10 9.23
C ASN A 25 2.66 -5.37 8.01
N PHE A 26 3.84 -5.94 8.19
CA PHE A 26 4.72 -6.26 7.05
C PHE A 26 4.06 -7.24 6.08
N LYS A 27 3.37 -8.27 6.60
CA LYS A 27 2.63 -9.22 5.76
C LYS A 27 1.51 -8.55 4.97
N LEU A 28 0.79 -7.60 5.58
CA LEU A 28 -0.26 -6.84 4.90
C LEU A 28 0.29 -5.87 3.84
N LEU A 29 1.46 -5.29 4.09
CA LEU A 29 2.14 -4.43 3.11
C LEU A 29 2.64 -5.22 1.92
N ASN A 30 3.24 -6.40 2.14
CA ASN A 30 3.60 -7.33 1.07
C ASN A 30 2.37 -7.73 0.23
N ILE A 31 1.19 -7.90 0.84
CA ILE A 31 -0.05 -8.15 0.09
C ILE A 31 -0.44 -6.97 -0.79
N ILE A 32 -0.34 -5.74 -0.27
CA ILE A 32 -0.60 -4.52 -1.05
C ILE A 32 0.35 -4.42 -2.25
N ASP A 33 1.64 -4.64 -2.00
CA ASP A 33 2.70 -4.57 -3.00
C ASP A 33 2.49 -5.59 -4.13
N ARG A 34 2.37 -6.87 -3.77
CA ARG A 34 2.02 -7.96 -4.72
C ARG A 34 0.72 -7.71 -5.48
N THR A 35 -0.22 -6.95 -4.92
CA THR A 35 -1.45 -6.55 -5.63
C THR A 35 -1.19 -5.42 -6.62
N GLY A 36 -0.31 -4.48 -6.27
CA GLY A 36 0.11 -3.37 -7.13
C GLY A 36 0.89 -3.83 -8.36
N GLU A 37 1.68 -4.89 -8.23
CA GLU A 37 2.43 -5.52 -9.34
C GLU A 37 1.53 -6.17 -10.40
N ILE A 38 0.25 -6.41 -10.10
CA ILE A 38 -0.69 -7.06 -11.02
C ILE A 38 -1.14 -6.08 -12.10
N ASN A 39 -0.56 -6.28 -13.29
CA ASN A 39 -0.85 -5.54 -14.50
C ASN A 39 -1.94 -6.24 -15.32
N ILE A 40 -3.13 -5.64 -15.35
CA ILE A 40 -4.27 -6.15 -16.13
C ILE A 40 -4.01 -5.87 -17.61
N GLU A 41 -3.97 -6.93 -18.43
CA GLU A 41 -3.80 -6.80 -19.88
C GLU A 41 -5.13 -6.40 -20.51
N ARG A 42 -5.14 -5.24 -21.17
CA ARG A 42 -6.34 -4.62 -21.78
C ARG A 42 -6.32 -4.68 -23.29
N ASN A 43 -5.19 -5.04 -23.89
CA ASN A 43 -5.05 -5.08 -25.34
C ASN A 43 -5.69 -6.34 -25.92
N ALA A 44 -6.79 -6.15 -26.65
CA ALA A 44 -7.51 -7.24 -27.32
C ALA A 44 -6.68 -7.97 -28.40
N HIS A 45 -5.62 -7.35 -28.93
CA HIS A 45 -4.73 -7.96 -29.91
C HIS A 45 -3.67 -8.90 -29.31
N LYS A 46 -3.55 -8.95 -27.97
CA LYS A 46 -2.74 -9.92 -27.25
C LYS A 46 -3.62 -11.03 -26.69
N ASP A 47 -3.00 -12.15 -26.28
CA ASP A 47 -3.67 -13.22 -25.52
C ASP A 47 -3.99 -12.77 -24.08
N HIS A 48 -4.92 -11.81 -24.00
CA HIS A 48 -5.32 -11.11 -22.80
C HIS A 48 -6.06 -12.03 -21.82
N THR A 49 -6.79 -13.05 -22.30
CA THR A 49 -7.45 -14.02 -21.42
C THR A 49 -6.46 -14.94 -20.74
N ARG A 50 -5.38 -15.38 -21.40
CA ARG A 50 -4.31 -16.12 -20.72
C ARG A 50 -3.62 -15.28 -19.66
N ALA A 51 -3.17 -14.07 -20.00
CA ALA A 51 -2.50 -13.17 -19.05
C ALA A 51 -3.41 -12.84 -17.86
N ASN A 52 -4.68 -12.51 -18.11
CA ASN A 52 -5.62 -12.19 -17.04
C ASN A 52 -6.08 -13.42 -16.24
N THR A 53 -5.96 -14.63 -16.79
CA THR A 53 -6.10 -15.88 -16.03
C THR A 53 -4.98 -16.01 -14.99
N GLU A 54 -3.74 -15.70 -15.35
CA GLU A 54 -2.63 -15.70 -14.39
C GLU A 54 -2.79 -14.61 -13.34
N ASN A 55 -3.25 -13.41 -13.74
CA ASN A 55 -3.57 -12.34 -12.81
C ASN A 55 -4.66 -12.73 -11.80
N ILE A 56 -5.75 -13.38 -12.23
CA ILE A 56 -6.80 -13.80 -11.30
C ILE A 56 -6.30 -14.92 -10.36
N VAL A 57 -5.50 -15.87 -10.84
CA VAL A 57 -4.85 -16.89 -9.99
C VAL A 57 -4.01 -16.22 -8.90
N ASN A 58 -3.21 -15.22 -9.26
CA ASN A 58 -2.40 -14.46 -8.31
C ASN A 58 -3.26 -13.70 -7.29
N LEU A 59 -4.34 -13.06 -7.73
CA LEU A 59 -5.28 -12.37 -6.83
C LEU A 59 -5.99 -13.30 -5.86
N ILE A 60 -6.33 -14.53 -6.29
CA ILE A 60 -6.90 -15.55 -5.40
C ILE A 60 -5.88 -15.95 -4.33
N LYS A 61 -4.62 -16.17 -4.72
CA LYS A 61 -3.53 -16.49 -3.78
C LYS A 61 -3.31 -15.37 -2.77
N ILE A 62 -3.23 -14.12 -3.25
CA ILE A 62 -3.14 -12.91 -2.42
C ILE A 62 -4.33 -12.84 -1.46
N GLY A 63 -5.55 -13.08 -1.95
CA GLY A 63 -6.76 -13.09 -1.14
C GLY A 63 -6.74 -14.16 -0.05
N LYS A 64 -6.25 -15.37 -0.36
CA LYS A 64 -6.06 -16.45 0.61
C LYS A 64 -5.08 -16.04 1.72
N ASP A 65 -3.93 -15.48 1.34
CA ASP A 65 -2.92 -15.00 2.30
C ASP A 65 -3.52 -13.93 3.22
N PHE A 66 -4.22 -12.95 2.64
CA PHE A 66 -4.93 -11.90 3.38
C PHE A 66 -5.92 -12.48 4.39
N LYS A 67 -6.78 -13.41 3.96
CA LYS A 67 -7.77 -14.03 4.83
C LYS A 67 -7.12 -14.79 5.99
N GLN A 68 -6.03 -15.50 5.74
CA GLN A 68 -5.31 -16.22 6.79
C GLN A 68 -4.75 -15.26 7.84
N ILE A 69 -4.09 -14.19 7.41
CA ILE A 69 -3.52 -13.17 8.31
C ILE A 69 -4.64 -12.46 9.08
N SER A 70 -5.74 -12.12 8.40
CA SER A 70 -6.92 -11.48 9.00
C SER A 70 -7.59 -12.38 10.04
N LYS A 71 -7.73 -13.68 9.77
CA LYS A 71 -8.31 -14.62 10.73
C LYS A 71 -7.45 -14.73 11.99
N GLN A 72 -6.14 -14.87 11.82
CA GLN A 72 -5.23 -14.98 12.96
C GLN A 72 -5.25 -13.72 13.83
N TYR A 73 -5.20 -12.55 13.20
CA TYR A 73 -5.21 -11.29 13.94
C TYR A 73 -6.56 -10.99 14.59
N SER A 74 -7.68 -11.23 13.89
CA SER A 74 -9.00 -11.05 14.48
C SER A 74 -9.22 -11.90 15.74
N LEU A 75 -8.75 -13.15 15.75
CA LEU A 75 -8.83 -13.99 16.95
C LEU A 75 -8.07 -13.38 18.13
N GLN A 76 -6.88 -12.80 17.88
CA GLN A 76 -6.12 -12.10 18.93
C GLN A 76 -6.89 -10.91 19.49
N ILE A 77 -7.45 -10.08 18.61
CA ILE A 77 -8.24 -8.90 18.97
C ILE A 77 -9.53 -9.30 19.72
N VAL A 78 -10.25 -10.30 19.24
CA VAL A 78 -11.48 -10.80 19.88
C VAL A 78 -11.17 -11.31 21.29
N ASN A 79 -10.13 -12.14 21.46
CA ASN A 79 -9.74 -12.68 22.75
C ASN A 79 -9.37 -11.57 23.75
N LYS A 80 -8.54 -10.61 23.31
CA LYS A 80 -8.14 -9.45 24.10
C LYS A 80 -9.36 -8.66 24.61
N LEU A 81 -10.28 -8.35 23.71
CA LEU A 81 -11.50 -7.61 24.05
C LEU A 81 -12.48 -8.40 24.92
N ASN A 82 -12.47 -9.74 24.79
CA ASN A 82 -13.26 -10.60 25.66
C ASN A 82 -12.71 -10.65 27.08
N ASN A 83 -11.39 -10.50 27.25
CA ASN A 83 -10.73 -10.38 28.55
C ASN A 83 -10.85 -8.99 29.20
N GLY A 84 -11.53 -8.04 28.55
CA GLY A 84 -11.71 -6.67 29.07
C GLY A 84 -10.52 -5.75 28.83
N GLU A 85 -9.51 -6.20 28.09
CA GLU A 85 -8.37 -5.37 27.72
C GLU A 85 -8.74 -4.36 26.62
N VAL A 86 -8.02 -3.23 26.59
CA VAL A 86 -8.20 -2.17 25.58
C VAL A 86 -7.23 -2.35 24.41
N LEU A 87 -7.63 -1.86 23.23
CA LEU A 87 -6.74 -1.84 22.06
C LEU A 87 -5.72 -0.71 22.18
N THR A 88 -4.48 -1.03 21.85
CA THR A 88 -3.37 -0.08 21.74
C THR A 88 -3.44 0.68 20.42
N GLY A 89 -2.79 1.84 20.34
CA GLY A 89 -2.70 2.60 19.07
C GLY A 89 -2.07 1.79 17.92
N ALA A 90 -1.10 0.92 18.22
CA ALA A 90 -0.49 0.04 17.22
C ALA A 90 -1.48 -0.99 16.66
N GLU A 91 -2.32 -1.58 17.51
CA GLU A 91 -3.36 -2.53 17.08
C GLU A 91 -4.44 -1.85 16.24
N ILE A 92 -4.79 -0.61 16.60
CA ILE A 92 -5.71 0.22 15.81
C ILE A 92 -5.13 0.51 14.41
N ALA A 93 -3.83 0.82 14.32
CA ALA A 93 -3.14 1.04 13.05
C ALA A 93 -3.03 -0.25 12.22
N THR A 94 -2.91 -1.42 12.85
CA THR A 94 -2.95 -2.70 12.14
C THR A 94 -4.35 -2.97 11.57
N LEU A 95 -5.42 -2.73 12.35
CA LEU A 95 -6.80 -2.84 11.88
C LEU A 95 -7.09 -1.90 10.70
N ASP A 96 -6.50 -0.71 10.74
CA ASP A 96 -6.54 0.24 9.64
C ASP A 96 -5.93 -0.32 8.35
N LEU A 97 -4.70 -0.81 8.48
CA LEU A 97 -3.97 -1.42 7.38
C LEU A 97 -4.72 -2.63 6.80
N PHE A 98 -5.37 -3.45 7.62
CA PHE A 98 -6.24 -4.54 7.15
C PHE A 98 -7.35 -4.03 6.21
N MET A 99 -8.04 -2.97 6.59
CA MET A 99 -9.12 -2.41 5.78
C MET A 99 -8.60 -1.79 4.50
N LYS A 100 -7.42 -1.16 4.53
CA LYS A 100 -6.73 -0.66 3.34
C LYS A 100 -6.37 -1.80 2.39
N THR A 101 -5.76 -2.86 2.90
CA THR A 101 -5.38 -4.05 2.12
C THR A 101 -6.61 -4.71 1.50
N LEU A 102 -7.70 -4.92 2.25
CA LEU A 102 -8.95 -5.46 1.73
C LEU A 102 -9.44 -4.66 0.53
N LEU A 103 -9.38 -3.34 0.62
CA LEU A 103 -9.87 -2.46 -0.42
C LEU A 103 -9.03 -2.48 -1.69
N ILE A 104 -7.71 -2.47 -1.54
CA ILE A 104 -6.80 -2.53 -2.68
C ILE A 104 -6.96 -3.85 -3.43
N VAL A 105 -6.98 -4.97 -2.69
CA VAL A 105 -7.15 -6.31 -3.27
C VAL A 105 -8.51 -6.43 -3.97
N THR A 106 -9.58 -5.94 -3.35
CA THR A 106 -10.92 -6.02 -3.94
C THR A 106 -11.10 -5.08 -5.14
N ASP A 107 -10.54 -3.86 -5.12
CA ASP A 107 -10.59 -2.95 -6.28
C ASP A 107 -9.87 -3.56 -7.48
N LYS A 108 -8.71 -4.20 -7.28
CA LYS A 108 -7.97 -4.88 -8.34
C LYS A 108 -8.73 -6.08 -8.93
N ASN A 109 -9.41 -6.88 -8.10
CA ASN A 109 -10.30 -7.94 -8.60
C ASN A 109 -11.49 -7.37 -9.40
N MET A 110 -12.11 -6.28 -8.92
CA MET A 110 -13.22 -5.62 -9.62
C MET A 110 -12.77 -4.98 -10.93
N GLU A 111 -11.52 -4.50 -11.03
CA GLU A 111 -10.94 -3.97 -12.26
C GLU A 111 -10.90 -5.04 -13.37
N LEU A 112 -10.49 -6.27 -13.05
CA LEU A 112 -10.58 -7.42 -13.96
C LEU A 112 -12.04 -7.74 -14.33
N GLY A 113 -12.94 -7.77 -13.35
CA GLY A 113 -14.36 -8.02 -13.58
C GLY A 113 -15.04 -6.95 -14.46
N LYS A 114 -14.57 -5.71 -14.44
CA LYS A 114 -15.10 -4.65 -15.32
C LYS A 114 -14.67 -4.80 -16.77
N LEU A 115 -13.50 -5.40 -17.02
CA LEU A 115 -12.99 -5.64 -18.37
C LEU A 115 -13.87 -6.63 -19.14
N TYR A 116 -14.34 -7.67 -18.46
CA TYR A 116 -15.10 -8.77 -19.06
C TYR A 116 -16.58 -8.75 -18.67
N TYR A 117 -17.24 -7.60 -18.82
CA TYR A 117 -18.64 -7.42 -18.41
C TYR A 117 -19.53 -8.61 -18.83
N LEU A 118 -20.26 -9.18 -17.87
CA LEU A 118 -21.22 -10.27 -18.05
C LEU A 118 -22.63 -9.74 -17.80
N SER A 119 -23.52 -9.87 -18.79
CA SER A 119 -24.91 -9.45 -18.62
C SER A 119 -25.73 -10.49 -17.83
N LEU A 120 -26.92 -10.10 -17.34
CA LEU A 120 -27.76 -10.97 -16.52
C LEU A 120 -28.25 -12.23 -17.25
N GLU A 121 -28.49 -12.12 -18.56
CA GLU A 121 -29.01 -13.22 -19.40
C GLU A 121 -27.90 -14.07 -20.00
N GLU A 122 -26.66 -13.61 -19.91
CA GLU A 122 -25.52 -14.22 -20.59
C GLU A 122 -25.08 -15.53 -19.91
N LYS A 123 -24.77 -16.56 -20.71
CA LYS A 123 -24.33 -17.87 -20.23
C LYS A 123 -22.87 -17.89 -19.82
N MET A 124 -22.50 -18.80 -18.92
CA MET A 124 -21.11 -19.03 -18.54
C MET A 124 -20.34 -19.82 -19.60
N TYR A 125 -21.02 -20.71 -20.33
CA TYR A 125 -20.40 -21.59 -21.33
C TYR A 125 -21.00 -21.37 -22.72
N TYR A 126 -20.10 -21.27 -23.71
CA TYR A 126 -20.41 -21.26 -25.13
C TYR A 126 -19.50 -22.27 -25.84
N PRO A 127 -20.01 -23.45 -26.27
CA PRO A 127 -19.20 -24.49 -26.92
C PRO A 127 -18.44 -23.98 -28.15
N ASN A 128 -19.07 -23.12 -28.94
CA ASN A 128 -18.47 -22.57 -30.16
C ASN A 128 -17.73 -21.24 -29.93
N ASN A 129 -17.53 -20.85 -28.67
CA ASN A 129 -16.85 -19.61 -28.30
C ASN A 129 -16.10 -19.77 -26.97
N THR A 130 -15.02 -20.57 -27.02
CA THR A 130 -14.12 -20.82 -25.90
C THR A 130 -13.51 -19.52 -25.35
N GLN A 131 -13.26 -18.54 -26.22
CA GLN A 131 -12.73 -17.24 -25.79
C GLN A 131 -13.72 -16.51 -24.87
N ARG A 132 -14.99 -16.40 -25.26
CA ARG A 132 -16.01 -15.77 -24.41
C ARG A 132 -16.24 -16.55 -23.12
N THR A 133 -16.19 -17.88 -23.18
CA THR A 133 -16.23 -18.74 -21.98
C THR A 133 -15.10 -18.37 -21.00
N LYS A 134 -13.86 -18.19 -21.51
CA LYS A 134 -12.71 -17.78 -20.69
C LYS A 134 -12.89 -16.40 -20.05
N GLU A 135 -13.47 -15.44 -20.78
CA GLU A 135 -13.78 -14.10 -20.26
C GLU A 135 -14.81 -14.16 -19.14
N ASN A 136 -15.89 -14.93 -19.34
CA ASN A 136 -16.97 -15.11 -18.38
C ASN A 136 -16.46 -15.77 -17.10
N MET A 137 -15.56 -16.76 -17.22
CA MET A 137 -14.90 -17.39 -16.09
C MET A 137 -14.01 -16.42 -15.29
N ILE A 138 -13.25 -15.53 -15.95
CA ILE A 138 -12.46 -14.50 -15.27
C ILE A 138 -13.38 -13.54 -14.50
N TRP A 139 -14.47 -13.09 -15.13
CA TRP A 139 -15.47 -12.24 -14.50
C TRP A 139 -16.02 -12.88 -13.23
N LEU A 140 -16.56 -14.10 -13.33
CA LEU A 140 -17.21 -14.77 -12.21
C LEU A 140 -16.23 -15.02 -11.06
N THR A 141 -15.04 -15.51 -11.38
CA THR A 141 -13.99 -15.81 -10.39
C THR A 141 -13.55 -14.54 -9.65
N GLY A 142 -13.40 -13.42 -10.36
CA GLY A 142 -13.09 -12.11 -9.76
C GLY A 142 -14.14 -11.65 -8.77
N TYR A 143 -15.42 -11.70 -9.15
CA TYR A 143 -16.51 -11.28 -8.26
C TYR A 143 -16.74 -12.25 -7.09
N LEU A 144 -16.55 -13.56 -7.29
CA LEU A 144 -16.57 -14.54 -6.19
C LEU A 144 -15.46 -14.28 -5.18
N ASN A 145 -14.24 -13.98 -5.64
CA ASN A 145 -13.13 -13.65 -4.75
C ASN A 145 -13.40 -12.35 -3.97
N VAL A 146 -13.98 -11.33 -4.60
CA VAL A 146 -14.42 -10.10 -3.90
C VAL A 146 -15.46 -10.43 -2.82
N PHE A 147 -16.46 -11.23 -3.17
CA PHE A 147 -17.51 -11.63 -2.24
C PHE A 147 -16.95 -12.40 -1.03
N ASP A 148 -16.04 -13.34 -1.28
CA ASP A 148 -15.31 -14.12 -0.27
C ASP A 148 -14.47 -13.24 0.67
N LEU A 149 -13.73 -12.28 0.13
CA LEU A 149 -12.91 -11.35 0.92
C LEU A 149 -13.74 -10.48 1.86
N PHE A 150 -14.84 -9.92 1.37
CA PHE A 150 -15.72 -9.08 2.18
C PHE A 150 -16.50 -9.87 3.22
N THR A 151 -17.00 -11.05 2.87
CA THR A 151 -17.71 -11.92 3.83
C THR A 151 -16.77 -12.43 4.91
N SER A 152 -15.53 -12.82 4.54
CA SER A 152 -14.50 -13.19 5.51
C SER A 152 -14.13 -12.03 6.43
N ALA A 153 -13.93 -10.83 5.90
CA ALA A 153 -13.65 -9.65 6.72
C ALA A 153 -14.80 -9.34 7.68
N TYR A 154 -16.05 -9.49 7.22
CA TYR A 154 -17.24 -9.38 8.07
C TYR A 154 -17.22 -10.41 9.21
N ASP A 155 -16.99 -11.67 8.88
CA ASP A 155 -16.96 -12.77 9.85
C ASP A 155 -15.85 -12.58 10.90
N HIS A 156 -14.69 -12.09 10.48
CA HIS A 156 -13.54 -11.89 11.36
C HIS A 156 -13.71 -10.70 12.32
N TYR A 157 -14.25 -9.58 11.86
CA TYR A 157 -14.19 -8.31 12.62
C TYR A 157 -15.54 -7.71 12.99
N PHE A 158 -16.60 -8.03 12.24
CA PHE A 158 -17.88 -7.32 12.34
C PHE A 158 -19.03 -8.20 12.83
N SER A 159 -18.87 -9.53 12.82
CA SER A 159 -19.79 -10.48 13.44
C SER A 159 -19.87 -10.24 14.95
N GLU A 160 -18.73 -10.09 15.60
CA GLU A 160 -18.61 -9.90 17.04
C GLU A 160 -19.00 -8.50 17.53
N GLY A 161 -19.86 -8.46 18.55
CA GLY A 161 -20.50 -7.22 18.99
C GLY A 161 -19.57 -6.23 19.69
N LYS A 162 -18.56 -6.72 20.41
CA LYS A 162 -17.54 -5.88 21.07
C LYS A 162 -16.57 -5.29 20.06
N VAL A 163 -16.00 -6.12 19.18
CA VAL A 163 -15.10 -5.68 18.10
C VAL A 163 -15.80 -4.66 17.22
N ARG A 164 -17.02 -4.96 16.75
CA ARG A 164 -17.80 -4.03 15.93
C ARG A 164 -18.04 -2.69 16.61
N ARG A 165 -18.34 -2.67 17.92
CA ARG A 165 -18.55 -1.42 18.68
C ARG A 165 -17.25 -0.64 18.80
N ILE A 166 -16.16 -1.30 19.13
CA ILE A 166 -14.85 -0.68 19.28
C ILE A 166 -14.35 -0.12 17.95
N LEU A 167 -14.45 -0.87 16.85
CA LEU A 167 -14.18 -0.34 15.51
C LEU A 167 -15.08 0.87 15.25
N LYS A 168 -16.40 0.77 15.46
CA LYS A 168 -17.32 1.88 15.27
C LYS A 168 -16.95 3.13 16.09
N ASP A 169 -16.50 2.96 17.34
CA ASP A 169 -16.22 4.05 18.29
C ASP A 169 -14.83 4.66 18.08
N ILE A 170 -13.79 3.85 17.86
CA ILE A 170 -12.44 4.29 17.43
C ILE A 170 -12.57 5.14 16.17
N TYR A 171 -13.35 4.64 15.23
CA TYR A 171 -13.59 5.28 13.96
C TYR A 171 -14.87 6.10 14.07
N ARG A 172 -15.08 6.98 15.07
CA ARG A 172 -16.27 7.89 15.15
C ARG A 172 -15.95 9.37 14.85
N VAL A 173 -14.72 9.75 14.56
CA VAL A 173 -14.33 11.18 14.47
C VAL A 173 -14.01 11.61 13.01
N ARG A 174 -14.80 12.59 12.52
CA ARG A 174 -14.65 13.44 11.31
C ARG A 174 -14.41 12.76 9.95
N ALA A 175 -15.51 12.41 9.28
CA ALA A 175 -15.57 11.99 7.89
C ALA A 175 -15.99 13.16 6.98
N LYS A 176 -15.05 13.77 6.26
CA LYS A 176 -15.37 14.52 5.05
C LYS A 176 -14.41 14.15 3.93
N GLU A 177 -15.01 13.55 2.90
CA GLU A 177 -14.59 13.41 1.50
C GLU A 177 -13.26 12.68 1.20
N VAL A 178 -13.34 11.34 1.12
CA VAL A 178 -12.31 10.51 0.46
C VAL A 178 -12.93 9.80 -0.76
N PRO A 179 -12.39 9.99 -1.98
CA PRO A 179 -12.89 9.35 -3.20
C PRO A 179 -12.94 7.81 -3.18
N SER A 180 -12.01 7.15 -2.47
CA SER A 180 -11.97 5.68 -2.32
C SER A 180 -13.23 5.10 -1.64
N LEU A 181 -13.97 5.94 -0.91
CA LEU A 181 -15.18 5.56 -0.17
C LEU A 181 -16.39 5.44 -1.09
N LYS A 182 -16.44 6.19 -2.20
CA LYS A 182 -17.52 5.99 -3.18
C LYS A 182 -17.45 4.59 -3.80
N LYS A 183 -16.23 4.14 -4.14
CA LYS A 183 -15.99 2.80 -4.71
C LYS A 183 -16.37 1.69 -3.75
N LEU A 184 -15.87 1.77 -2.51
CA LEU A 184 -16.23 0.83 -1.46
C LEU A 184 -17.77 0.74 -1.28
N LYS A 185 -18.51 1.85 -1.50
CA LYS A 185 -19.97 1.95 -1.30
C LYS A 185 -20.73 1.19 -2.33
N ALA A 186 -20.25 1.29 -3.56
CA ALA A 186 -20.68 0.41 -4.61
C ALA A 186 -20.42 -1.05 -4.24
N SER A 187 -19.21 -1.43 -3.79
CA SER A 187 -18.86 -2.82 -3.48
C SER A 187 -19.71 -3.43 -2.37
N VAL A 188 -19.87 -2.73 -1.24
CA VAL A 188 -20.66 -3.21 -0.09
C VAL A 188 -22.15 -3.26 -0.43
N LYS A 189 -22.65 -2.30 -1.22
CA LYS A 189 -24.03 -2.31 -1.70
C LYS A 189 -24.25 -3.50 -2.63
N LEU A 190 -23.34 -3.73 -3.57
CA LEU A 190 -23.36 -4.84 -4.52
C LEU A 190 -23.40 -6.19 -3.80
N ILE A 191 -22.51 -6.39 -2.82
CA ILE A 191 -22.40 -7.64 -2.06
C ILE A 191 -23.61 -7.88 -1.16
N ASN A 192 -24.30 -6.83 -0.72
CA ASN A 192 -25.55 -6.97 0.04
C ASN A 192 -26.79 -7.13 -0.84
N ASP A 193 -26.68 -6.89 -2.15
CA ASP A 193 -27.81 -6.96 -3.06
C ASP A 193 -28.25 -8.43 -3.23
N LYS A 194 -29.51 -8.71 -2.90
CA LYS A 194 -30.06 -10.07 -2.99
C LYS A 194 -30.07 -10.57 -4.42
N LYS A 195 -30.41 -9.73 -5.41
CA LYS A 195 -30.41 -10.11 -6.83
C LYS A 195 -29.01 -10.44 -7.30
N PHE A 196 -28.00 -9.66 -6.88
CA PHE A 196 -26.61 -9.94 -7.23
C PHE A 196 -26.11 -11.26 -6.61
N LYS A 197 -26.47 -11.55 -5.36
CA LYS A 197 -26.15 -12.85 -4.72
C LYS A 197 -26.76 -14.03 -5.47
N GLU A 198 -28.06 -13.95 -5.79
CA GLU A 198 -28.74 -15.00 -6.56
C GLU A 198 -28.16 -15.13 -7.97
N PHE A 199 -27.75 -14.02 -8.59
CA PHE A 199 -27.06 -14.02 -9.87
C PHE A 199 -25.71 -14.75 -9.79
N LEU A 200 -24.84 -14.41 -8.84
CA LEU A 200 -23.57 -15.12 -8.64
C LEU A 200 -23.78 -16.60 -8.34
N LYS A 201 -24.78 -16.95 -7.52
CA LYS A 201 -25.15 -18.33 -7.22
C LYS A 201 -25.56 -19.08 -8.49
N SER A 202 -26.44 -18.49 -9.29
CA SER A 202 -26.91 -19.06 -10.55
C SER A 202 -25.74 -19.32 -11.51
N LYS A 203 -24.85 -18.33 -11.69
CA LYS A 203 -23.67 -18.47 -12.57
C LYS A 203 -22.67 -19.51 -12.05
N THR A 204 -22.50 -19.59 -10.75
CA THR A 204 -21.69 -20.64 -10.12
C THR A 204 -22.24 -22.04 -10.40
N LEU A 205 -23.56 -22.24 -10.30
CA LEU A 205 -24.21 -23.51 -10.64
C LEU A 205 -24.08 -23.84 -12.14
N GLU A 206 -24.16 -22.82 -13.00
CA GLU A 206 -23.99 -22.98 -14.44
C GLU A 206 -22.57 -23.50 -14.79
N VAL A 207 -21.53 -23.02 -14.11
CA VAL A 207 -20.16 -23.55 -14.26
C VAL A 207 -20.10 -25.02 -13.85
N TYR A 208 -20.67 -25.40 -12.69
CA TYR A 208 -20.69 -26.80 -12.27
C TYR A 208 -21.46 -27.71 -13.24
N ALA A 209 -22.59 -27.24 -13.77
CA ALA A 209 -23.39 -28.00 -14.73
C ALA A 209 -22.66 -28.21 -16.07
N ASN A 210 -21.85 -27.23 -16.50
CA ASN A 210 -21.12 -27.28 -17.76
C ASN A 210 -19.64 -27.65 -17.61
N ARG A 211 -19.21 -28.05 -16.40
CA ARG A 211 -17.80 -28.37 -16.08
C ARG A 211 -17.21 -29.41 -17.02
N VAL A 212 -17.90 -30.52 -17.24
CA VAL A 212 -17.40 -31.62 -18.09
C VAL A 212 -17.26 -31.17 -19.55
N PRO A 213 -18.30 -30.58 -20.18
CA PRO A 213 -18.16 -29.99 -21.52
C PRO A 213 -17.01 -28.98 -21.63
N MET A 214 -16.87 -28.06 -20.68
CA MET A 214 -15.78 -27.07 -20.70
C MET A 214 -14.38 -27.72 -20.64
N LEU A 215 -14.21 -28.82 -19.90
CA LEU A 215 -12.94 -29.55 -19.83
C LEU A 215 -12.67 -30.37 -21.09
N GLN A 216 -13.71 -30.82 -21.79
CA GLN A 216 -13.58 -31.54 -23.07
C GLN A 216 -13.08 -30.65 -24.21
N GLU A 217 -13.15 -29.32 -24.08
CA GLU A 217 -12.51 -28.37 -25.00
C GLU A 217 -10.98 -28.50 -25.02
N MET A 218 -10.37 -29.13 -24.00
CA MET A 218 -8.93 -29.33 -23.84
C MET A 218 -8.10 -28.02 -23.89
N ASP A 219 -8.72 -26.86 -23.68
CA ASP A 219 -8.02 -25.57 -23.56
C ASP A 219 -7.34 -25.46 -22.19
N VAL A 220 -6.03 -25.25 -22.21
CA VAL A 220 -5.19 -25.19 -21.00
C VAL A 220 -5.58 -24.04 -20.07
N THR A 221 -5.97 -22.90 -20.64
CA THR A 221 -6.36 -21.70 -19.87
C THR A 221 -7.70 -21.93 -19.20
N LEU A 222 -8.69 -22.44 -19.93
CA LEU A 222 -10.01 -22.77 -19.39
C LEU A 222 -9.93 -23.86 -18.31
N THR A 223 -9.12 -24.90 -18.53
CA THR A 223 -8.87 -25.96 -17.54
C THR A 223 -8.29 -25.37 -16.25
N ARG A 224 -7.32 -24.45 -16.36
CA ARG A 224 -6.74 -23.75 -15.21
C ARG A 224 -7.79 -22.91 -14.48
N GLN A 225 -8.63 -22.18 -15.19
CA GLN A 225 -9.71 -21.36 -14.60
C GLN A 225 -10.70 -22.22 -13.82
N ILE A 226 -11.14 -23.35 -14.38
CA ILE A 226 -12.04 -24.29 -13.71
C ILE A 226 -11.40 -24.82 -12.43
N ALA A 227 -10.14 -25.27 -12.50
CA ALA A 227 -9.42 -25.74 -11.31
C ALA A 227 -9.36 -24.66 -10.22
N GLN A 228 -9.02 -23.41 -10.56
CA GLN A 228 -8.99 -22.32 -9.56
C GLN A 228 -10.37 -22.01 -8.98
N PHE A 229 -11.40 -22.00 -9.83
CA PHE A 229 -12.78 -21.80 -9.40
C PHE A 229 -13.24 -22.87 -8.40
N GLU A 230 -12.87 -24.14 -8.64
CA GLU A 230 -13.19 -25.26 -7.74
C GLU A 230 -12.41 -25.20 -6.41
N MET A 231 -11.19 -24.66 -6.45
CA MET A 231 -10.36 -24.47 -5.25
C MET A 231 -10.82 -23.32 -4.35
N LEU A 232 -11.68 -22.42 -4.84
CA LEU A 232 -12.23 -21.32 -4.06
C LEU A 232 -13.36 -21.83 -3.16
N PRO A 233 -13.26 -21.79 -1.82
CA PRO A 233 -14.32 -22.29 -0.93
C PRO A 233 -15.68 -21.65 -1.21
N ILE A 234 -15.68 -20.35 -1.56
CA ILE A 234 -16.88 -19.57 -1.82
C ILE A 234 -17.74 -20.13 -2.97
N SER A 235 -17.16 -20.82 -3.96
CA SER A 235 -17.92 -21.41 -5.08
C SER A 235 -18.88 -22.50 -4.59
N THR A 236 -18.58 -23.14 -3.46
CA THR A 236 -19.49 -24.08 -2.80
C THR A 236 -20.32 -23.42 -1.70
N GLU A 237 -19.73 -22.52 -0.91
CA GLU A 237 -20.42 -21.86 0.21
C GLU A 237 -21.57 -20.97 -0.27
N ILE A 238 -21.43 -20.28 -1.40
CA ILE A 238 -22.49 -19.40 -1.95
C ILE A 238 -23.81 -20.14 -2.22
N GLN A 239 -23.75 -21.47 -2.37
CA GLN A 239 -24.91 -22.30 -2.62
C GLN A 239 -25.64 -22.68 -1.32
N LYS A 240 -24.90 -22.85 -0.23
CA LYS A 240 -25.37 -23.49 1.02
C LYS A 240 -25.53 -22.50 2.19
N ARG A 241 -24.70 -21.46 2.22
CA ARG A 241 -24.58 -20.54 3.35
C ARG A 241 -25.59 -19.40 3.22
N SER A 242 -26.30 -19.12 4.31
CA SER A 242 -27.04 -17.86 4.47
C SER A 242 -26.06 -16.76 4.89
N TYR A 243 -25.96 -15.70 4.10
CA TYR A 243 -25.09 -14.57 4.40
C TYR A 243 -25.87 -13.48 5.13
N PRO A 244 -25.45 -13.09 6.35
CA PRO A 244 -26.10 -12.01 7.07
C PRO A 244 -26.01 -10.72 6.25
N ARG A 245 -27.05 -9.88 6.38
CA ARG A 245 -27.02 -8.54 5.78
C ARG A 245 -25.95 -7.72 6.50
N MET A 246 -24.89 -7.35 5.80
CA MET A 246 -23.86 -6.48 6.35
C MET A 246 -24.49 -5.09 6.52
N LYS A 247 -24.68 -4.65 7.76
CA LYS A 247 -25.26 -3.34 8.04
C LYS A 247 -24.33 -2.27 7.45
N LEU A 248 -24.80 -1.61 6.39
CA LEU A 248 -24.06 -0.59 5.65
C LEU A 248 -23.40 0.39 6.64
N TRP A 249 -24.19 1.06 7.50
CA TRP A 249 -23.70 2.13 8.37
C TRP A 249 -22.48 1.77 9.23
N SER A 250 -22.43 0.60 9.88
CA SER A 250 -21.28 0.22 10.72
C SER A 250 -20.04 -0.17 9.93
N PHE A 251 -20.23 -0.79 8.76
CA PHE A 251 -19.14 -1.19 7.88
C PHE A 251 -18.53 0.02 7.15
N TRP A 252 -19.39 0.96 6.73
CA TRP A 252 -19.06 2.27 6.16
C TRP A 252 -18.25 3.12 7.13
N ASP A 253 -18.79 3.35 8.33
CA ASP A 253 -18.23 4.21 9.35
C ASP A 253 -16.82 3.82 9.78
N SER A 254 -16.55 2.51 9.80
CA SER A 254 -15.25 1.95 10.18
C SER A 254 -14.21 2.19 9.09
N ILE A 255 -14.56 2.00 7.81
CA ILE A 255 -13.59 2.09 6.71
C ILE A 255 -13.32 3.54 6.29
N VAL A 256 -14.31 4.43 6.39
CA VAL A 256 -14.19 5.84 6.03
C VAL A 256 -13.14 6.58 6.84
N ARG A 257 -13.06 6.28 8.14
CA ARG A 257 -12.16 6.97 9.08
C ARG A 257 -10.80 6.33 9.18
N VAL A 258 -10.68 5.07 8.75
CA VAL A 258 -9.42 4.37 8.53
C VAL A 258 -8.53 5.14 7.53
N PHE A 259 -9.06 5.38 6.33
CA PHE A 259 -8.28 6.02 5.26
C PHE A 259 -7.83 7.46 5.57
N ASN A 260 -8.44 8.12 6.56
CA ASN A 260 -8.14 9.50 6.96
C ASN A 260 -7.17 9.64 8.14
N ASN A 261 -6.95 8.59 8.95
CA ASN A 261 -6.17 8.69 10.19
C ASN A 261 -4.71 8.24 10.05
N PHE A 262 -4.36 7.55 8.96
CA PHE A 262 -2.99 7.13 8.70
C PHE A 262 -2.02 8.32 8.50
N THR A 263 -2.53 9.50 8.15
CA THR A 263 -1.76 10.74 8.05
C THR A 263 -1.43 11.37 9.41
N ASN A 264 -2.18 11.07 10.48
CA ASN A 264 -2.04 11.70 11.80
C ASN A 264 -1.33 10.83 12.86
N PHE A 265 -1.03 9.56 12.59
CA PHE A 265 -0.47 8.63 13.59
C PHE A 265 1.07 8.61 13.68
N VAL A 266 1.80 9.50 12.99
CA VAL A 266 3.23 9.28 12.76
C VAL A 266 4.11 10.32 13.46
N SER A 267 4.61 9.99 14.65
CA SER A 267 5.89 10.57 15.10
C SER A 267 6.83 9.52 15.71
N GLY A 268 6.41 8.70 16.67
CA GLY A 268 7.32 7.78 17.36
C GLY A 268 7.50 6.38 16.74
N VAL A 269 6.43 5.59 16.66
CA VAL A 269 6.53 4.13 16.44
C VAL A 269 6.49 3.74 14.96
N PHE A 270 5.60 4.35 14.18
CA PHE A 270 5.47 4.06 12.74
C PHE A 270 6.73 4.46 11.94
N GLY A 271 7.44 5.48 12.41
CA GLY A 271 8.61 6.03 11.74
C GLY A 271 9.85 5.18 11.74
N ASN A 272 10.15 4.56 12.88
CA ASN A 272 11.33 3.72 13.03
C ASN A 272 11.21 2.41 12.23
N ILE A 273 9.98 1.92 12.08
CA ILE A 273 9.66 0.70 11.31
C ILE A 273 9.71 0.96 9.81
N VAL A 274 9.20 2.10 9.36
CA VAL A 274 9.01 2.38 7.94
C VAL A 274 10.21 3.12 7.33
N GLY A 275 10.92 3.95 8.09
CA GLY A 275 12.11 4.67 7.61
C GLY A 275 13.36 3.81 7.43
N SER A 276 13.42 2.64 8.04
CA SER A 276 14.57 1.71 7.96
C SER A 276 14.49 0.73 6.80
N VAL A 277 13.35 0.69 6.10
CA VAL A 277 13.10 -0.29 5.05
C VAL A 277 13.29 0.37 3.68
N ARG A 278 14.47 0.11 3.11
CA ARG A 278 14.85 0.46 1.74
C ARG A 278 15.15 -0.83 0.97
N TRP A 279 14.50 -1.05 -0.16
CA TRP A 279 14.60 -2.33 -0.90
C TRP A 279 15.72 -2.36 -1.93
N ARG A 280 16.21 -1.19 -2.35
CA ARG A 280 17.36 -1.02 -3.25
C ARG A 280 18.01 0.33 -3.02
N HIS A 281 19.17 0.54 -3.65
CA HIS A 281 19.75 1.88 -3.75
C HIS A 281 18.95 2.76 -4.72
N GLY A 282 18.96 4.06 -4.48
CA GLY A 282 18.43 5.07 -5.38
C GLY A 282 19.25 5.15 -6.67
N TYR A 283 18.59 5.46 -7.78
CA TYR A 283 19.26 5.51 -9.08
C TYR A 283 20.31 6.62 -9.21
N LEU A 284 20.22 7.65 -8.37
CA LEU A 284 21.23 8.73 -8.31
C LEU A 284 22.39 8.41 -7.35
N TYR A 285 22.31 7.32 -6.57
CA TYR A 285 23.36 6.97 -5.62
C TYR A 285 24.67 6.65 -6.36
N ASP A 286 25.76 7.30 -5.95
CA ASP A 286 27.09 7.21 -6.59
C ASP A 286 27.12 7.50 -8.11
N HIS A 287 26.08 8.16 -8.65
CA HIS A 287 26.00 8.47 -10.06
C HIS A 287 26.86 9.70 -10.41
N TYR A 288 28.11 9.48 -10.84
CA TYR A 288 29.12 10.51 -11.09
C TYR A 288 28.61 11.73 -11.88
N TRP A 289 27.92 11.50 -12.99
CA TRP A 289 27.39 12.60 -13.82
C TRP A 289 26.35 13.45 -13.08
N ALA A 290 25.43 12.82 -12.35
CA ALA A 290 24.39 13.52 -11.60
C ALA A 290 25.00 14.32 -10.43
N HIS A 291 26.01 13.75 -9.76
CA HIS A 291 26.73 14.44 -8.71
C HIS A 291 27.38 15.73 -9.21
N ASN A 292 28.12 15.66 -10.31
CA ASN A 292 28.78 16.84 -10.87
C ASN A 292 27.78 17.87 -11.39
N TYR A 293 26.74 17.42 -12.08
CA TYR A 293 25.66 18.30 -12.53
C TYR A 293 25.00 19.05 -11.36
N LEU A 294 24.72 18.35 -10.25
CA LEU A 294 24.13 18.97 -9.06
C LEU A 294 25.10 19.94 -8.38
N MET A 295 26.39 19.61 -8.27
CA MET A 295 27.40 20.52 -7.71
C MET A 295 27.54 21.81 -8.53
N GLU A 296 27.39 21.76 -9.85
CA GLU A 296 27.40 22.92 -10.72
C GLU A 296 26.09 23.72 -10.69
N THR A 297 24.96 23.05 -10.43
CA THR A 297 23.62 23.65 -10.51
C THR A 297 23.14 24.25 -9.19
N LEU A 298 23.49 23.62 -8.06
CA LEU A 298 23.01 24.00 -6.73
C LEU A 298 23.64 25.31 -6.25
N LYS A 299 22.78 26.18 -5.71
CA LYS A 299 23.15 27.47 -5.11
C LYS A 299 22.70 27.51 -3.65
N PRO A 300 23.43 28.22 -2.77
CA PRO A 300 23.01 28.39 -1.39
C PRO A 300 21.53 28.78 -1.27
N LEU A 301 20.83 28.14 -0.33
CA LEU A 301 19.41 28.29 -0.02
C LEU A 301 18.44 27.68 -1.04
N ASP A 302 18.93 26.86 -1.99
CA ASP A 302 18.05 26.02 -2.79
C ASP A 302 17.30 25.03 -1.89
N ILE A 303 16.01 24.88 -2.17
CA ILE A 303 15.18 23.84 -1.59
C ILE A 303 15.27 22.64 -2.52
N ILE A 304 15.72 21.51 -1.99
CA ILE A 304 15.81 20.26 -2.73
C ILE A 304 14.75 19.29 -2.23
N ALA A 305 13.99 18.71 -3.15
CA ALA A 305 12.93 17.76 -2.86
C ALA A 305 13.28 16.41 -3.48
N GLU A 306 13.20 15.33 -2.72
CA GLU A 306 13.59 13.98 -3.15
C GLU A 306 12.42 13.03 -3.35
N LYS A 307 12.62 12.08 -4.27
CA LYS A 307 11.76 10.90 -4.45
C LYS A 307 12.54 9.64 -4.08
N THR A 308 12.01 8.87 -3.14
CA THR A 308 12.58 7.60 -2.69
C THR A 308 11.53 6.49 -2.78
N PRO A 309 11.08 6.09 -3.98
CA PRO A 309 9.98 5.12 -4.13
C PRO A 309 10.36 3.73 -3.61
N PHE A 310 11.67 3.50 -3.42
CA PHE A 310 12.25 2.32 -2.80
C PHE A 310 12.36 2.41 -1.27
N ALA A 311 11.91 3.50 -0.64
CA ALA A 311 11.77 3.63 0.79
C ALA A 311 10.29 3.49 1.19
N LEU A 312 10.01 2.62 2.16
CA LEU A 312 8.63 2.35 2.58
C LEU A 312 7.89 3.62 3.05
N THR A 313 8.60 4.64 3.54
CA THR A 313 8.03 5.95 3.94
C THR A 313 7.36 6.69 2.81
N ASP A 314 7.90 6.61 1.60
CA ASP A 314 7.45 7.37 0.44
C ASP A 314 6.08 6.86 -0.08
N LEU A 315 5.75 5.58 0.16
CA LEU A 315 4.44 5.00 -0.14
C LEU A 315 3.29 5.54 0.74
N PHE A 316 3.61 6.28 1.80
CA PHE A 316 2.63 6.79 2.77
C PHE A 316 2.57 8.31 2.88
N ILE A 317 3.57 9.02 2.38
CA ILE A 317 3.56 10.49 2.36
C ILE A 317 2.83 10.92 1.08
N PRO A 318 1.66 11.58 1.18
CA PRO A 318 0.95 12.05 0.00
C PRO A 318 1.77 13.14 -0.70
N GLY A 319 2.03 12.97 -2.00
CA GLY A 319 2.82 13.89 -2.82
C GLY A 319 3.76 13.13 -3.75
N HIS A 320 4.32 13.82 -4.75
CA HIS A 320 5.38 13.23 -5.59
C HIS A 320 6.67 13.16 -4.76
N PHE A 321 7.15 14.28 -4.22
CA PHE A 321 8.34 14.33 -3.37
C PHE A 321 8.01 14.09 -1.90
N GLY A 322 8.68 13.12 -1.27
CA GLY A 322 8.40 12.66 0.09
C GLY A 322 9.23 13.31 1.19
N HIS A 323 10.37 13.93 0.83
CA HIS A 323 11.27 14.62 1.75
C HIS A 323 11.87 15.87 1.11
N ILE A 324 12.17 16.86 1.96
CA ILE A 324 12.67 18.17 1.55
C ILE A 324 13.87 18.53 2.44
N ALA A 325 14.91 19.05 1.83
CA ALA A 325 16.08 19.59 2.50
C ALA A 325 16.47 20.96 1.93
N VAL A 326 17.43 21.62 2.57
CA VAL A 326 17.99 22.89 2.11
C VAL A 326 19.47 22.69 1.81
N TYR A 327 19.88 23.05 0.59
CA TYR A 327 21.30 23.13 0.26
C TYR A 327 21.88 24.43 0.81
N LEU A 328 22.77 24.35 1.80
CA LEU A 328 23.44 25.52 2.37
C LEU A 328 24.58 26.04 1.50
N GLY A 329 25.29 25.14 0.81
CA GLY A 329 26.44 25.49 -0.01
C GLY A 329 27.79 25.20 0.64
N THR A 330 28.84 25.27 -0.18
CA THR A 330 30.23 25.14 0.27
C THR A 330 30.72 26.41 0.98
N GLU A 331 31.90 26.36 1.59
CA GLU A 331 32.52 27.55 2.19
C GLU A 331 32.71 28.67 1.15
N GLU A 332 33.14 28.33 -0.07
CA GLU A 332 33.35 29.27 -1.17
C GLU A 332 32.03 29.95 -1.56
N GLN A 333 30.97 29.16 -1.79
CA GLN A 333 29.65 29.69 -2.15
C GLN A 333 29.07 30.59 -1.05
N LEU A 334 29.25 30.20 0.22
CA LEU A 334 28.77 30.99 1.36
C LEU A 334 29.57 32.28 1.57
N ARG A 335 30.87 32.29 1.25
CA ARG A 335 31.69 33.51 1.25
C ARG A 335 31.28 34.46 0.14
N GLU A 336 31.03 33.94 -1.06
CA GLU A 336 30.60 34.72 -2.23
C GLU A 336 29.31 35.51 -1.94
N ILE A 337 28.36 34.91 -1.22
CA ILE A 337 27.12 35.56 -0.83
C ILE A 337 27.19 36.30 0.52
N GLY A 338 28.36 36.36 1.16
CA GLY A 338 28.56 37.04 2.44
C GLY A 338 27.93 36.35 3.67
N MET A 339 27.50 35.09 3.56
CA MET A 339 26.86 34.32 4.63
C MET A 339 27.82 33.54 5.52
N TRP A 340 29.08 33.37 5.11
CA TRP A 340 30.05 32.57 5.86
C TRP A 340 30.22 33.00 7.33
N SER A 341 30.22 34.32 7.57
CA SER A 341 30.36 34.90 8.91
C SER A 341 29.01 35.10 9.63
N HIS A 342 27.90 34.64 9.05
CA HIS A 342 26.58 34.83 9.65
C HIS A 342 26.47 34.00 10.96
N PRO A 343 25.88 34.54 12.05
CA PRO A 343 25.80 33.84 13.34
C PRO A 343 25.14 32.46 13.30
N LYS A 344 24.25 32.22 12.32
CA LYS A 344 23.61 30.91 12.11
C LYS A 344 24.47 29.91 11.31
N ILE A 345 25.47 30.40 10.57
CA ILE A 345 26.40 29.56 9.79
C ILE A 345 27.63 29.21 10.62
N ILE A 346 28.08 30.08 11.53
CA ILE A 346 29.24 29.84 12.41
C ILE A 346 29.20 28.45 13.09
N PRO A 347 28.08 27.99 13.69
CA PRO A 347 28.01 26.67 14.31
C PRO A 347 28.15 25.50 13.33
N LEU A 348 27.91 25.72 12.04
CA LEU A 348 27.89 24.70 10.98
C LEU A 348 29.18 24.66 10.17
N GLN A 349 30.08 25.64 10.33
CA GLN A 349 31.31 25.77 9.51
C GLN A 349 32.18 24.50 9.53
N SER A 350 32.28 23.81 10.67
CA SER A 350 33.06 22.57 10.76
C SER A 350 32.47 21.45 9.91
N GLU A 351 31.14 21.34 9.84
CA GLU A 351 30.46 20.33 9.02
C GLU A 351 30.52 20.68 7.54
N ILE A 352 30.33 21.96 7.20
CA ILE A 352 30.45 22.45 5.81
C ILE A 352 31.84 22.16 5.24
N ARG A 353 32.90 22.38 6.03
CA ARG A 353 34.29 22.06 5.63
C ARG A 353 34.55 20.57 5.42
N LYS A 354 33.76 19.69 6.05
CA LYS A 354 33.81 18.24 5.80
C LYS A 354 33.02 17.82 4.56
N GLY A 355 32.39 18.77 3.85
CA GLY A 355 31.56 18.50 2.67
C GLY A 355 30.09 18.22 3.01
N ASN A 356 29.66 18.38 4.26
CA ASN A 356 28.27 18.26 4.65
C ASN A 356 27.57 19.60 4.39
N THR A 357 27.00 19.76 3.19
CA THR A 357 26.47 21.03 2.67
C THR A 357 24.94 21.07 2.62
N ILE A 358 24.25 19.97 2.93
CA ILE A 358 22.80 19.87 2.94
C ILE A 358 22.30 19.81 4.38
N LEU A 359 21.41 20.74 4.73
CA LEU A 359 20.69 20.74 5.99
C LEU A 359 19.34 20.04 5.78
N GLU A 360 19.17 18.90 6.41
CA GLU A 360 17.91 18.18 6.40
C GLU A 360 17.34 18.02 7.81
N SER A 361 16.02 17.89 7.88
CA SER A 361 15.33 17.53 9.12
C SER A 361 14.75 16.14 8.97
N ILE A 362 15.36 15.19 9.69
CA ILE A 362 14.86 13.82 9.79
C ILE A 362 14.31 13.60 11.20
N ARG A 363 13.62 12.46 11.42
CA ARG A 363 12.95 12.15 12.70
C ARG A 363 13.83 12.30 13.95
N PRO A 364 15.11 11.88 13.98
CA PRO A 364 15.96 12.08 15.17
C PRO A 364 16.40 13.53 15.39
N GLY A 365 16.18 14.43 14.42
CA GLY A 365 16.55 15.84 14.49
C GLY A 365 17.09 16.37 13.17
N SER A 366 17.43 17.67 13.17
CA SER A 366 18.12 18.29 12.04
C SER A 366 19.59 17.89 12.02
N ARG A 367 20.11 17.57 10.84
CA ARG A 367 21.51 17.20 10.65
C ARG A 367 22.06 17.77 9.34
N MET A 368 23.39 17.84 9.26
CA MET A 368 24.12 18.15 8.04
C MET A 368 24.54 16.85 7.36
N VAL A 369 24.31 16.73 6.06
CA VAL A 369 24.73 15.58 5.23
C VAL A 369 25.45 16.04 3.97
N SER A 370 26.25 15.16 3.38
CA SER A 370 26.89 15.40 2.09
C SER A 370 25.90 15.23 0.94
N LEU A 371 26.20 15.84 -0.21
CA LEU A 371 25.43 15.62 -1.44
C LEU A 371 25.39 14.13 -1.81
N ARG A 372 26.52 13.41 -1.66
CA ARG A 372 26.60 11.98 -1.92
C ARG A 372 25.63 11.17 -1.05
N GLU A 373 25.54 11.48 0.25
CA GLU A 373 24.59 10.81 1.14
C GLU A 373 23.13 11.13 0.77
N PHE A 374 22.84 12.38 0.41
CA PHE A 374 21.51 12.80 -0.01
C PHE A 374 21.10 12.20 -1.37
N MET A 375 22.04 11.87 -2.25
CA MET A 375 21.77 11.29 -3.58
C MET A 375 21.32 9.83 -3.56
N GLU A 376 21.10 9.23 -2.38
CA GLU A 376 20.42 7.95 -2.20
C GLU A 376 18.91 8.07 -2.48
N ILE A 377 18.56 8.47 -3.72
CA ILE A 377 17.25 8.88 -4.23
C ILE A 377 17.13 8.52 -5.73
N ASP A 378 15.91 8.52 -6.27
CA ASP A 378 15.68 8.31 -7.71
C ASP A 378 15.51 9.60 -8.48
N GLU A 379 14.86 10.59 -7.85
CA GLU A 379 14.56 11.87 -8.47
C GLU A 379 14.83 12.98 -7.47
N ILE A 380 15.26 14.12 -8.01
CA ILE A 380 15.47 15.35 -7.27
C ILE A 380 14.81 16.49 -8.03
N THR A 381 14.16 17.39 -7.29
CA THR A 381 13.72 18.68 -7.82
C THR A 381 14.37 19.80 -7.03
N ILE A 382 14.86 20.80 -7.75
CA ILE A 382 15.47 22.00 -7.19
C ILE A 382 14.46 23.14 -7.32
N VAL A 383 14.09 23.74 -6.19
CA VAL A 383 13.24 24.92 -6.13
C VAL A 383 14.08 26.08 -5.62
N ARG A 384 14.14 27.14 -6.42
CA ARG A 384 14.90 28.36 -6.12
C ARG A 384 13.98 29.56 -6.16
N GLN A 385 14.06 30.40 -5.14
CA GLN A 385 13.37 31.68 -5.15
C GLN A 385 14.11 32.64 -6.12
N PRO A 386 13.45 33.15 -7.18
CA PRO A 386 14.13 33.86 -8.28
C PRO A 386 14.77 35.19 -7.89
N ASN A 387 14.46 35.74 -6.71
CA ASN A 387 15.02 36.99 -6.20
C ASN A 387 15.19 36.90 -4.68
N LEU A 388 16.23 36.23 -4.17
CA LEU A 388 16.63 36.35 -2.77
C LEU A 388 17.23 37.76 -2.58
N PRO A 389 16.50 38.73 -1.97
CA PRO A 389 17.02 40.08 -1.80
C PRO A 389 18.23 40.03 -0.87
N LYS A 390 19.32 40.75 -1.19
CA LYS A 390 20.47 40.91 -0.29
C LYS A 390 20.06 41.41 1.11
N GLU A 391 18.95 42.13 1.22
CA GLU A 391 18.35 42.61 2.47
C GLU A 391 17.62 41.53 3.30
N SER A 392 17.24 40.41 2.69
CA SER A 392 16.56 39.30 3.39
C SER A 392 17.51 38.40 4.18
N LEU A 393 18.82 38.52 3.95
CA LEU A 393 19.85 37.85 4.75
C LEU A 393 20.07 38.55 6.10
N THR A 394 19.67 39.82 6.23
CA THR A 394 19.82 40.64 7.45
C THR A 394 18.58 40.62 8.36
N SER A 395 17.41 40.28 7.83
CA SER A 395 16.12 40.40 8.55
C SER A 395 15.78 39.25 9.50
N MET A 396 16.62 38.20 9.58
CA MET A 396 16.49 37.14 10.61
C MET A 396 16.91 37.58 12.03
N LYS A 397 17.20 38.87 12.26
CA LYS A 397 17.43 39.43 13.61
C LYS A 397 16.16 39.66 14.45
N LYS A 398 14.95 39.50 13.88
CA LYS A 398 13.71 39.90 14.56
C LYS A 398 12.97 38.79 15.32
N TYR A 399 13.48 37.56 15.31
CA TYR A 399 12.86 36.40 15.99
C TYR A 399 13.87 35.55 16.79
N SER A 400 14.87 36.19 17.40
CA SER A 400 15.72 35.57 18.44
C SER A 400 15.30 36.03 19.81
#